data_AF-A0AB36BZ43-F1
#
_entry.id   AF-A0AB36BZ43-F1
#
_cell.length_a   1.000
_cell.length_b   1.000
_cell.length_c   1.000
_cell.angle_alpha   90.00
_cell.angle_beta   90.00
_cell.angle_gamma   90.00
#
_symmetry.space_group_name_H-M   'P 1'
#
loop_
_entity.id
_entity.type
_entity.pdbx_description
1 polymer ?
#
loop_
_entity_poly.entity_id
_entity_poly.type
_entity_poly.pdbx_seq_one_letter_code
_entity_poly.pdbx_strand_id
1 'polypeptide(L)'
;MNDFEYERRFFCRALPPELDDGEPMLIVQSYYVHDGNYALRVRLQTHGVRIDMNADTDPIAVLRQYRERFTEAFVTVKGPSVGGTRYEAEREIDARIAAELVMRGGRPIIKNRFSAWIGEDGWSLDIFGGANAPLVVAEAERSGPVTNLQIPSFCVTEITDQARFSNDGLASRPFSQWAADFDAELHRDGPRFQTQFGRNRMGL
;
A
#
# COMPACT_ATOMS: atom_id res chain seq x y z
N MET A 1 8.20 15.33 15.93
CA MET A 1 7.60 14.45 14.91
C MET A 1 6.38 13.83 15.57
N ASN A 2 5.23 13.91 14.94
CA ASN A 2 4.03 13.25 15.44
C ASN A 2 4.08 11.83 14.86
N ASP A 3 4.29 10.82 15.70
CA ASP A 3 4.53 9.43 15.27
C ASP A 3 3.20 8.69 14.96
N PHE A 4 2.17 9.43 14.53
CA PHE A 4 0.82 8.94 14.27
C PHE A 4 0.39 9.29 12.85
N GLU A 5 0.18 8.28 12.00
CA GLU A 5 -0.41 8.40 10.67
C GLU A 5 -1.94 8.33 10.78
N TYR A 6 -2.64 9.23 10.09
CA TYR A 6 -4.09 9.22 10.00
C TYR A 6 -4.47 8.95 8.56
N GLU A 7 -4.90 7.72 8.29
CA GLU A 7 -5.24 7.26 6.96
C GLU A 7 -6.63 6.62 6.95
N ARG A 8 -7.28 6.66 5.78
CA ARG A 8 -8.43 5.82 5.45
C ARG A 8 -8.14 5.09 4.15
N ARG A 9 -8.35 3.78 4.15
CA ARG A 9 -7.99 2.90 3.05
C ARG A 9 -9.22 2.27 2.43
N PHE A 10 -9.23 2.17 1.11
CA PHE A 10 -10.35 1.69 0.32
C PHE A 10 -9.88 0.65 -0.68
N PHE A 11 -10.66 -0.43 -0.82
CA PHE A 11 -10.49 -1.37 -1.91
C PHE A 11 -11.07 -0.77 -3.19
N CYS A 12 -10.34 -0.92 -4.30
CA CYS A 12 -10.73 -0.45 -5.62
C CYS A 12 -10.67 -1.61 -6.62
N ARG A 13 -11.51 -1.57 -7.67
CA ARG A 13 -11.44 -2.58 -8.75
C ARG A 13 -10.30 -2.31 -9.73
N ALA A 14 -9.94 -1.05 -9.94
CA ALA A 14 -8.90 -0.60 -10.85
C ALA A 14 -8.47 0.83 -10.51
N LEU A 15 -7.32 1.25 -11.06
CA LEU A 15 -6.94 2.65 -11.15
C LEU A 15 -7.86 3.35 -12.17
N PRO A 16 -8.54 4.45 -11.82
CA PRO A 16 -9.28 5.25 -12.80
C PRO A 16 -8.32 5.82 -13.88
N PRO A 17 -8.64 5.71 -15.18
CA PRO A 17 -7.76 6.20 -16.25
C PRO A 17 -7.40 7.68 -16.13
N GLU A 18 -8.31 8.51 -15.60
CA GLU A 18 -8.09 9.94 -15.38
C GLU A 18 -7.10 10.26 -14.26
N LEU A 19 -6.76 9.28 -13.40
CA LEU A 19 -5.74 9.42 -12.34
C LEU A 19 -4.40 8.78 -12.72
N ASP A 20 -4.29 8.23 -13.93
CA ASP A 20 -3.03 7.74 -14.47
C ASP A 20 -2.30 8.88 -15.21
N ASP A 21 -1.38 9.53 -14.50
CA ASP A 21 -0.51 10.58 -15.06
C ASP A 21 0.68 10.03 -15.87
N GLY A 22 0.81 8.71 -15.97
CA GLY A 22 1.91 8.04 -16.67
C GLY A 22 3.18 7.86 -15.83
N GLU A 23 3.29 8.46 -14.65
CA GLU A 23 4.54 8.58 -13.89
C GLU A 23 4.43 8.04 -12.45
N PRO A 24 4.09 6.74 -12.26
CA PRO A 24 3.99 6.19 -10.93
C PRO A 24 5.35 6.15 -10.22
N MET A 25 5.30 6.16 -8.89
CA MET A 25 6.42 5.71 -8.07
C MET A 25 6.41 4.18 -8.02
N LEU A 26 7.42 3.55 -8.60
CA LEU A 26 7.62 2.11 -8.47
C LEU A 26 8.23 1.81 -7.10
N ILE A 27 7.59 0.93 -6.34
CA ILE A 27 8.02 0.54 -5.00
C ILE A 27 8.27 -0.96 -4.97
N VAL A 28 9.45 -1.35 -4.49
CA VAL A 28 9.77 -2.73 -4.09
C VAL A 28 10.11 -2.73 -2.61
N GLN A 29 9.40 -3.52 -1.82
CA GLN A 29 9.61 -3.61 -0.38
C GLN A 29 9.64 -5.06 0.08
N SER A 30 10.44 -5.39 1.10
CA SER A 30 10.53 -6.73 1.66
C SER A 30 10.44 -6.72 3.17
N TYR A 31 9.72 -7.69 3.73
CA TYR A 31 9.50 -7.87 5.16
C TYR A 31 10.31 -9.06 5.68
N TYR A 32 11.20 -8.83 6.65
CA TYR A 32 12.11 -9.85 7.21
C TYR A 32 11.63 -10.40 8.54
N VAL A 33 10.93 -9.56 9.30
CA VAL A 33 10.30 -9.91 10.57
C VAL A 33 8.84 -9.50 10.46
N HIS A 34 7.94 -10.40 10.84
CA HIS A 34 6.52 -10.16 11.04
C HIS A 34 6.01 -11.17 12.07
N ASP A 35 6.19 -10.84 13.35
CA ASP A 35 5.79 -11.69 14.48
C ASP A 35 5.38 -10.82 15.66
N GLY A 36 4.35 -11.22 16.40
CA GLY A 36 3.83 -10.45 17.54
C GLY A 36 3.50 -8.98 17.21
N ASN A 37 3.07 -8.69 15.97
CA ASN A 37 2.89 -7.34 15.41
C ASN A 37 4.16 -6.48 15.29
N TYR A 38 5.35 -7.03 15.49
CA TYR A 38 6.61 -6.37 15.14
C TYR A 38 6.91 -6.56 13.66
N ALA A 39 7.52 -5.56 13.02
CA ALA A 39 7.98 -5.71 11.64
C ALA A 39 9.34 -5.05 11.37
N LEU A 40 10.12 -5.68 10.50
CA LEU A 40 11.30 -5.10 9.88
C LEU A 40 11.10 -5.07 8.37
N ARG A 41 11.05 -3.86 7.80
CA ARG A 41 10.83 -3.62 6.37
C ARG A 41 12.05 -2.95 5.76
N VAL A 42 12.42 -3.39 4.56
CA VAL A 42 13.28 -2.60 3.65
C VAL A 42 12.43 -2.19 2.45
N ARG A 43 12.39 -0.91 2.11
CA ARG A 43 11.65 -0.35 0.96
C ARG A 43 12.64 0.35 0.04
N LEU A 44 12.55 0.08 -1.26
CA LEU A 44 13.17 0.86 -2.33
C LEU A 44 12.07 1.52 -3.17
N GLN A 45 12.32 2.74 -3.62
CA GLN A 45 11.42 3.45 -4.53
C GLN A 45 12.17 4.20 -5.63
N THR A 46 11.51 4.38 -6.76
CA THR A 46 12.02 5.13 -7.92
C THR A 46 10.88 5.79 -8.69
N HIS A 47 11.19 6.91 -9.31
CA HIS A 47 10.35 7.56 -10.32
C HIS A 47 10.84 7.20 -11.73
N GLY A 48 9.95 7.22 -12.72
CA GLY A 48 10.32 7.04 -14.13
C GLY A 48 10.56 5.60 -14.57
N VAL A 49 10.22 4.61 -13.73
CA VAL A 49 10.08 3.20 -14.13
C VAL A 49 8.65 2.78 -13.89
N ARG A 50 7.96 2.36 -14.95
CA ARG A 50 6.60 1.82 -14.87
C ARG A 50 6.61 0.36 -15.30
N ILE A 51 6.06 -0.50 -14.44
CA ILE A 51 5.82 -1.92 -14.74
C ILE A 51 4.32 -2.15 -14.86
N ASP A 52 3.89 -2.92 -15.85
CA ASP A 52 2.52 -3.41 -15.93
C ASP A 52 2.31 -4.49 -14.86
N MET A 53 1.55 -4.17 -13.81
CA MET A 53 1.40 -5.03 -12.63
C MET A 53 0.41 -6.16 -12.91
N ASN A 54 0.92 -7.39 -12.90
CA ASN A 54 0.13 -8.61 -13.09
C ASN A 54 0.63 -9.74 -12.17
N ALA A 55 -0.04 -10.88 -12.20
CA ALA A 55 0.28 -12.03 -11.34
C ALA A 55 1.68 -12.61 -11.56
N ASP A 56 2.25 -12.42 -12.75
CA ASP A 56 3.57 -12.92 -13.14
C ASP A 56 4.70 -11.92 -12.83
N THR A 57 4.37 -10.74 -12.29
CA THR A 57 5.36 -9.71 -11.97
C THR A 57 6.22 -10.16 -10.78
N ASP A 58 7.47 -10.54 -11.06
CA ASP A 58 8.44 -10.93 -10.02
C ASP A 58 9.16 -9.68 -9.47
N PRO A 59 8.96 -9.33 -8.18
CA PRO A 59 9.63 -8.19 -7.55
C PRO A 59 11.16 -8.27 -7.60
N ILE A 60 11.74 -9.47 -7.48
CA ILE A 60 13.19 -9.67 -7.45
C ILE A 60 13.79 -9.52 -8.86
N ALA A 61 13.10 -10.04 -9.89
CA ALA A 61 13.51 -9.85 -11.27
C ALA A 61 13.48 -8.36 -11.67
N VAL A 62 12.41 -7.64 -11.32
CA VAL A 62 12.29 -6.20 -11.57
C VAL A 62 13.39 -5.43 -10.84
N LEU A 63 13.59 -5.69 -9.54
CA LEU A 63 14.64 -5.02 -8.77
C LEU A 63 16.04 -5.26 -9.36
N ARG A 64 16.32 -6.47 -9.84
CA ARG A 64 17.60 -6.79 -10.51
C ARG A 64 17.75 -6.01 -11.82
N GLN A 65 16.70 -5.95 -12.63
CA GLN A 65 16.72 -5.28 -13.93
C GLN A 65 16.88 -3.76 -13.80
N TYR A 66 16.20 -3.13 -12.85
CA TYR A 66 16.14 -1.68 -12.70
C TYR A 66 16.94 -1.16 -11.50
N ARG A 67 17.86 -1.96 -10.96
CA ARG A 67 18.60 -1.66 -9.73
C ARG A 67 19.15 -0.24 -9.65
N GLU A 68 19.85 0.22 -10.69
CA GLU A 68 20.48 1.55 -10.70
C GLU A 68 19.48 2.71 -10.84
N ARG A 69 18.19 2.42 -11.08
CA ARG A 69 17.12 3.42 -11.08
C ARG A 69 16.54 3.63 -9.68
N PHE A 70 16.68 2.68 -8.76
CA PHE A 70 16.26 2.86 -7.38
C PHE A 70 17.26 3.78 -6.66
N THR A 71 16.83 5.00 -6.38
CA THR A 71 17.65 6.06 -5.76
C THR A 71 17.31 6.31 -4.30
N GLU A 72 16.12 5.91 -3.87
CA GLU A 72 15.65 6.11 -2.50
C GLU A 72 15.38 4.77 -1.84
N ALA A 73 15.89 4.58 -0.64
CA ALA A 73 15.64 3.39 0.13
C ALA A 73 15.60 3.64 1.63
N PHE A 74 14.80 2.83 2.31
CA PHE A 74 14.51 3.00 3.72
C PHE A 74 14.50 1.66 4.42
N VAL A 75 15.02 1.61 5.65
CA VAL A 75 14.75 0.55 6.61
C VAL A 75 13.79 1.08 7.66
N THR A 76 12.74 0.30 7.92
CA THR A 76 11.70 0.67 8.88
C THR A 76 11.57 -0.44 9.91
N VAL A 77 11.69 -0.07 11.19
CA VAL A 77 11.33 -0.94 12.31
C VAL A 77 9.98 -0.50 12.86
N LYS A 78 9.11 -1.46 13.12
CA LYS A 78 7.78 -1.21 13.62
C LYS A 78 7.50 -2.08 14.86
N GLY A 79 7.01 -1.48 15.94
CA GLY A 79 6.57 -2.15 17.18
C GLY A 79 5.15 -2.70 17.07
N PRO A 80 4.54 -3.24 18.13
CA PRO A 80 3.16 -3.74 18.06
C PRO A 80 2.17 -2.56 17.97
N SER A 81 1.08 -2.76 17.23
CA SER A 81 -0.04 -1.80 17.23
C SER A 81 -0.97 -2.08 18.42
N VAL A 82 -1.20 -1.08 19.26
CA VAL A 82 -2.12 -1.14 20.41
C VAL A 82 -3.04 0.07 20.34
N GLY A 83 -4.35 -0.17 20.22
CA GLY A 83 -5.36 0.90 20.18
C GLY A 83 -5.17 1.90 19.02
N GLY A 84 -4.70 1.44 17.85
CA GLY A 84 -4.45 2.30 16.68
C GLY A 84 -3.14 3.08 16.73
N THR A 85 -2.29 2.86 17.73
CA THR A 85 -0.96 3.47 17.85
C THR A 85 0.13 2.43 17.66
N ARG A 86 1.18 2.76 16.91
CA ARG A 86 2.33 1.87 16.69
C ARG A 86 3.62 2.68 16.75
N TYR A 87 4.65 2.15 17.42
CA TYR A 87 6.00 2.68 17.26
C TYR A 87 6.49 2.40 15.84
N GLU A 88 6.91 3.41 15.11
CA GLU A 88 7.53 3.28 13.80
C GLU A 88 8.74 4.18 13.71
N ALA A 89 9.88 3.62 13.31
CA ALA A 89 11.09 4.39 13.03
C ALA A 89 11.64 4.02 11.67
N GLU A 90 11.71 5.01 10.80
CA GLU A 90 12.26 4.89 9.46
C GLU A 90 13.62 5.59 9.37
N ARG A 91 14.57 4.97 8.67
CA ARG A 91 15.86 5.57 8.33
C ARG A 91 16.17 5.34 6.86
N GLU A 92 16.63 6.39 6.21
CA GLU A 92 17.20 6.29 4.87
C GLU A 92 18.47 5.44 4.92
N ILE A 93 18.64 4.59 3.92
CA ILE A 93 19.82 3.75 3.73
C ILE A 93 20.25 3.78 2.27
N ASP A 94 21.52 3.46 2.00
CA ASP A 94 22.02 3.36 0.63
C ASP A 94 21.17 2.37 -0.20
N ALA A 95 20.68 2.84 -1.36
CA ALA A 95 19.78 2.07 -2.21
C ALA A 95 20.44 0.80 -2.78
N ARG A 96 21.77 0.80 -3.00
CA ARG A 96 22.48 -0.39 -3.47
C ARG A 96 22.54 -1.46 -2.39
N ILE A 97 22.73 -1.06 -1.14
CA ILE A 97 22.66 -1.97 0.03
C ILE A 97 21.24 -2.48 0.24
N ALA A 98 20.24 -1.61 0.17
CA ALA A 98 18.83 -2.00 0.29
C ALA A 98 18.44 -3.06 -0.76
N ALA A 99 18.90 -2.88 -2.00
CA ALA A 99 18.64 -3.83 -3.07
C ALA A 99 19.29 -5.20 -2.79
N GLU A 100 20.53 -5.23 -2.28
CA GLU A 100 21.20 -6.47 -1.88
C GLU A 100 20.46 -7.18 -0.74
N LEU A 101 19.92 -6.45 0.23
CA LEU A 101 19.11 -7.02 1.29
C LEU A 101 17.88 -7.68 0.68
N VAL A 102 17.07 -6.94 -0.10
CA VAL A 102 15.82 -7.44 -0.69
C VAL A 102 16.06 -8.67 -1.58
N MET A 103 17.17 -8.71 -2.33
CA MET A 103 17.53 -9.88 -3.14
C MET A 103 17.90 -11.13 -2.32
N ARG A 104 18.26 -10.98 -1.03
CA ARG A 104 18.68 -12.10 -0.16
C ARG A 104 17.55 -12.68 0.67
N GLY A 105 16.43 -11.98 0.84
CA GLY A 105 15.30 -12.57 1.54
C GLY A 105 14.19 -11.61 1.97
N GLY A 106 13.49 -12.06 3.00
CA GLY A 106 12.21 -11.51 3.41
C GLY A 106 11.09 -11.91 2.44
N ARG A 107 9.97 -11.20 2.54
CA ARG A 107 8.77 -11.40 1.73
C ARG A 107 8.56 -10.18 0.84
N PRO A 108 8.95 -10.23 -0.44
CA PRO A 108 8.92 -9.06 -1.30
C PRO A 108 7.51 -8.75 -1.81
N ILE A 109 7.23 -7.46 -1.94
CA ILE A 109 6.02 -6.88 -2.54
C ILE A 109 6.48 -5.84 -3.55
N ILE A 110 5.80 -5.80 -4.70
CA ILE A 110 5.96 -4.78 -5.72
C ILE A 110 4.64 -4.08 -5.99
N LYS A 111 4.68 -2.77 -6.17
CA LYS A 111 3.51 -1.97 -6.54
C LYS A 111 3.92 -0.69 -7.27
N ASN A 112 3.03 -0.19 -8.11
CA ASN A 112 3.06 1.20 -8.56
C ASN A 112 2.20 2.03 -7.63
N ARG A 113 2.69 3.19 -7.18
CA ARG A 113 1.91 4.18 -6.44
C ARG A 113 1.70 5.41 -7.30
N PHE A 114 0.43 5.77 -7.51
CA PHE A 114 0.02 7.03 -8.12
C PHE A 114 -0.45 7.98 -7.03
N SER A 115 -0.18 9.27 -7.21
CA SER A 115 -0.61 10.31 -6.28
C SER A 115 -1.64 11.21 -6.96
N ALA A 116 -2.76 11.47 -6.30
CA ALA A 116 -3.80 12.34 -6.83
C ALA A 116 -4.30 13.31 -5.76
N TRP A 117 -4.71 14.50 -6.18
CA TRP A 117 -5.44 15.43 -5.33
C TRP A 117 -6.92 15.36 -5.70
N ILE A 118 -7.77 14.88 -4.77
CA ILE A 118 -9.20 14.73 -5.01
C ILE A 118 -9.97 15.52 -3.95
N GLY A 119 -10.64 16.58 -4.40
CA GLY A 119 -11.28 17.54 -3.50
C GLY A 119 -10.24 18.26 -2.65
N GLU A 120 -10.25 17.97 -1.34
CA GLU A 120 -9.39 18.61 -0.33
C GLU A 120 -8.27 17.67 0.16
N ASP A 121 -8.18 16.47 -0.40
CA ASP A 121 -7.38 15.38 0.13
C ASP A 121 -6.34 14.86 -0.87
N GLY A 122 -5.17 14.51 -0.34
CA GLY A 122 -4.15 13.76 -1.04
C GLY A 122 -4.45 12.27 -0.98
N TRP A 123 -4.38 11.62 -2.13
CA TRP A 123 -4.64 10.20 -2.30
C TRP A 123 -3.42 9.49 -2.86
N SER A 124 -3.09 8.35 -2.27
CA SER A 124 -2.19 7.36 -2.84
C SER A 124 -3.00 6.20 -3.41
N LEU A 125 -2.79 5.84 -4.67
CA LEU A 125 -3.39 4.67 -5.31
C LEU A 125 -2.29 3.65 -5.58
N ASP A 126 -2.33 2.55 -4.84
CA ASP A 126 -1.38 1.45 -4.92
C ASP A 126 -1.94 0.32 -5.80
N ILE A 127 -1.21 -0.01 -6.86
CA ILE A 127 -1.54 -1.10 -7.80
C ILE A 127 -0.50 -2.18 -7.59
N PHE A 128 -0.91 -3.32 -7.02
CA PHE A 128 0.01 -4.39 -6.62
C PHE A 128 0.26 -5.40 -7.74
N GLY A 129 1.51 -5.85 -7.86
CA GLY A 129 1.92 -6.93 -8.75
C GLY A 129 2.17 -8.27 -8.04
N GLY A 130 2.53 -9.27 -8.82
CA GLY A 130 2.90 -10.61 -8.35
C GLY A 130 1.75 -11.29 -7.62
N ALA A 131 2.05 -11.95 -6.51
CA ALA A 131 1.05 -12.66 -5.70
C ALA A 131 -0.04 -11.77 -5.07
N ASN A 132 0.12 -10.44 -5.12
CA ASN A 132 -0.88 -9.49 -4.67
C ASN A 132 -1.70 -8.88 -5.82
N ALA A 133 -1.38 -9.16 -7.08
CA ALA A 133 -2.24 -8.78 -8.20
C ALA A 133 -3.60 -9.51 -8.10
N PRO A 134 -4.71 -8.89 -8.56
CA PRO A 134 -4.80 -7.55 -9.17
C PRO A 134 -5.22 -6.46 -8.15
N LEU A 135 -4.78 -6.56 -6.88
CA LEU A 135 -5.23 -5.66 -5.83
C LEU A 135 -4.92 -4.20 -6.15
N VAL A 136 -5.93 -3.34 -5.97
CA VAL A 136 -5.78 -1.89 -5.94
C VAL A 136 -6.30 -1.34 -4.61
N VAL A 137 -5.48 -0.53 -3.95
CA VAL A 137 -5.83 0.15 -2.69
C VAL A 137 -5.68 1.64 -2.87
N ALA A 138 -6.72 2.39 -2.54
CA ALA A 138 -6.67 3.85 -2.44
C ALA A 138 -6.58 4.26 -0.97
N GLU A 139 -5.72 5.21 -0.66
CA GLU A 139 -5.44 5.68 0.68
C GLU A 139 -5.51 7.20 0.70
N ALA A 140 -6.38 7.75 1.55
CA ALA A 140 -6.41 9.17 1.85
C ALA A 140 -5.65 9.42 3.15
N GLU A 141 -4.74 10.37 3.16
CA GLU A 141 -3.88 10.66 4.33
C GLU A 141 -3.96 12.15 4.71
N ARG A 142 -3.90 12.42 6.02
CA ARG A 142 -3.80 13.78 6.59
C ARG A 142 -2.85 13.79 7.79
N SER A 143 -2.38 14.98 8.17
CA SER A 143 -1.60 15.20 9.40
C SER A 143 -2.42 15.04 10.71
N GLY A 144 -3.74 14.91 10.59
CA GLY A 144 -4.68 14.62 11.65
C GLY A 144 -5.82 13.73 11.12
N PRO A 145 -6.82 13.36 11.94
CA PRO A 145 -7.88 12.45 11.52
C PRO A 145 -8.54 12.80 10.18
N VAL A 146 -8.63 11.82 9.28
CA VAL A 146 -9.26 11.95 7.96
C VAL A 146 -10.78 11.99 8.10
N THR A 147 -11.31 13.17 8.42
CA THR A 147 -12.72 13.42 8.68
C THR A 147 -13.41 14.13 7.52
N ASN A 148 -14.71 13.88 7.37
CA ASN A 148 -15.56 14.49 6.32
C ASN A 148 -15.03 14.27 4.89
N LEU A 149 -14.42 13.10 4.68
CA LEU A 149 -13.75 12.71 3.44
C LEU A 149 -14.72 12.71 2.26
N GLN A 150 -14.27 13.25 1.13
CA GLN A 150 -14.89 13.00 -0.16
C GLN A 150 -14.40 11.65 -0.68
N ILE A 151 -15.24 10.63 -0.64
CA ILE A 151 -14.91 9.27 -1.07
C ILE A 151 -15.23 9.16 -2.57
N PRO A 152 -14.24 8.99 -3.45
CA PRO A 152 -14.47 8.88 -4.89
C PRO A 152 -15.30 7.63 -5.27
N SER A 153 -16.02 7.68 -6.38
CA SER A 153 -16.90 6.58 -6.82
C SER A 153 -16.17 5.28 -7.15
N PHE A 154 -14.87 5.33 -7.45
CA PHE A 154 -14.03 4.15 -7.66
C PHE A 154 -13.63 3.42 -6.36
N CYS A 155 -13.82 4.04 -5.18
CA CYS A 155 -13.63 3.40 -3.89
C CYS A 155 -14.82 2.51 -3.57
N VAL A 156 -14.64 1.19 -3.69
CA VAL A 156 -15.72 0.21 -3.59
C VAL A 156 -16.16 0.00 -2.15
N THR A 157 -15.21 -0.24 -1.25
CA THR A 157 -15.48 -0.44 0.18
C THR A 157 -14.29 0.01 1.00
N GLU A 158 -14.56 0.47 2.21
CA GLU A 158 -13.52 0.84 3.16
C GLU A 158 -12.92 -0.41 3.82
N ILE A 159 -11.59 -0.42 3.91
CA ILE A 159 -10.75 -1.52 4.43
C ILE A 159 -9.77 -1.03 5.52
N THR A 160 -9.97 0.19 6.04
CA THR A 160 -9.09 0.85 7.03
C THR A 160 -8.70 -0.06 8.21
N ASP A 161 -9.66 -0.81 8.77
CA ASP A 161 -9.42 -1.71 9.93
C ASP A 161 -9.07 -3.16 9.55
N GLN A 162 -8.94 -3.46 8.26
CA GLN A 162 -8.68 -4.81 7.79
C GLN A 162 -7.17 -5.05 7.65
N ALA A 163 -6.56 -5.58 8.71
CA ALA A 163 -5.12 -5.87 8.78
C ALA A 163 -4.62 -6.76 7.61
N ARG A 164 -5.46 -7.63 7.04
CA ARG A 164 -5.08 -8.44 5.86
C ARG A 164 -4.69 -7.60 4.63
N PHE A 165 -5.14 -6.35 4.54
CA PHE A 165 -4.78 -5.40 3.47
C PHE A 165 -3.58 -4.50 3.80
N SER A 166 -3.00 -4.57 5.00
CA SER A 166 -1.74 -3.85 5.26
C SER A 166 -0.61 -4.46 4.45
N ASN A 167 0.44 -3.68 4.15
CA ASN A 167 1.58 -4.21 3.39
C ASN A 167 2.23 -5.42 4.09
N ASP A 168 2.34 -5.43 5.42
CA ASP A 168 2.85 -6.59 6.16
C ASP A 168 1.89 -7.77 6.16
N GLY A 169 0.57 -7.53 6.23
CA GLY A 169 -0.46 -8.55 6.05
C GLY A 169 -0.38 -9.21 4.67
N LEU A 170 -0.23 -8.40 3.62
CA LEU A 170 -0.05 -8.86 2.23
C LEU A 170 1.27 -9.60 2.02
N ALA A 171 2.34 -9.22 2.71
CA ALA A 171 3.61 -9.97 2.66
C ALA A 171 3.44 -11.34 3.34
N SER A 172 2.70 -11.39 4.45
CA SER A 172 2.47 -12.60 5.24
C SER A 172 1.54 -13.59 4.53
N ARG A 173 0.40 -13.10 4.04
CA ARG A 173 -0.61 -13.88 3.32
C ARG A 173 -1.07 -13.06 2.09
N PRO A 174 -0.45 -13.28 0.91
CA PRO A 174 -0.76 -12.54 -0.30
C PRO A 174 -2.24 -12.56 -0.69
N PHE A 175 -2.70 -11.49 -1.34
CA PHE A 175 -4.09 -11.28 -1.75
C PHE A 175 -4.65 -12.47 -2.54
N SER A 176 -3.86 -13.05 -3.45
CA SER A 176 -4.25 -14.23 -4.24
C SER A 176 -4.73 -15.42 -3.40
N GLN A 177 -4.34 -15.53 -2.13
CA GLN A 177 -4.75 -16.63 -1.24
C GLN A 177 -6.12 -16.42 -0.57
N TRP A 178 -6.73 -15.24 -0.71
CA TRP A 178 -7.99 -14.89 -0.04
C TRP A 178 -8.87 -13.94 -0.84
N ALA A 179 -8.49 -13.58 -2.08
CA ALA A 179 -9.26 -12.71 -2.96
C ALA A 179 -10.69 -13.23 -3.20
N ALA A 180 -10.84 -14.54 -3.44
CA ALA A 180 -12.15 -15.15 -3.65
C ALA A 180 -13.05 -15.08 -2.40
N ASP A 181 -12.47 -15.30 -1.21
CA ASP A 181 -13.20 -15.17 0.05
C ASP A 181 -13.65 -13.72 0.26
N PHE A 182 -12.75 -12.76 0.01
CA PHE A 182 -13.08 -11.33 0.11
C PHE A 182 -14.15 -10.89 -0.89
N ASP A 183 -14.10 -11.35 -2.14
CA ASP A 183 -15.14 -11.06 -3.13
C ASP A 183 -16.49 -11.65 -2.71
N ALA A 184 -16.51 -12.86 -2.15
CA ALA A 184 -17.73 -13.48 -1.61
C ALA A 184 -18.27 -12.72 -0.39
N GLU A 185 -17.39 -12.26 0.51
CA GLU A 185 -17.76 -11.39 1.63
C GLU A 185 -18.37 -10.08 1.15
N LEU A 186 -17.72 -9.40 0.20
CA LEU A 186 -18.18 -8.13 -0.36
C LEU A 186 -19.52 -8.29 -1.11
N HIS A 187 -19.71 -9.38 -1.85
CA HIS A 187 -20.97 -9.67 -2.53
C HIS A 187 -22.11 -9.91 -1.55
N ARG A 188 -21.85 -10.66 -0.47
CA ARG A 188 -22.85 -10.98 0.55
C ARG A 188 -23.22 -9.78 1.41
N ASP A 189 -22.22 -9.04 1.86
CA ASP A 189 -22.38 -8.02 2.92
C ASP A 189 -22.54 -6.60 2.35
N GLY A 190 -22.24 -6.41 1.06
CA GLY A 190 -22.22 -5.11 0.40
C GLY A 190 -21.03 -4.23 0.82
N PRO A 191 -20.85 -3.10 0.14
CA PRO A 191 -19.80 -2.15 0.48
C PRO A 191 -20.09 -1.48 1.83
N ARG A 192 -19.03 -1.23 2.62
CA ARG A 192 -19.12 -0.57 3.93
C ARG A 192 -18.18 0.62 4.00
N PHE A 193 -18.66 1.70 4.62
CA PHE A 193 -17.90 2.92 4.86
C PHE A 193 -18.09 3.36 6.30
N GLN A 194 -17.00 3.71 6.98
CA GLN A 194 -17.04 4.10 8.38
C GLN A 194 -17.68 5.47 8.55
N THR A 195 -18.60 5.58 9.50
CA THR A 195 -19.32 6.83 9.81
C THR A 195 -18.77 7.55 11.05
N GLN A 196 -17.83 6.93 11.76
CA GLN A 196 -17.22 7.50 12.97
C GLN A 196 -16.33 8.72 12.69
N PHE A 197 -15.93 8.93 11.43
CA PHE A 197 -15.08 10.05 11.00
C PHE A 197 -15.87 11.24 10.43
N GLY A 198 -17.11 11.43 10.88
CA GLY A 198 -17.98 12.51 10.40
C GLY A 198 -18.72 12.16 9.12
N ARG A 199 -19.11 13.18 8.35
CA ARG A 199 -20.00 13.01 7.19
C ARG A 199 -19.19 12.67 5.94
N ASN A 200 -19.25 11.41 5.51
CA ASN A 200 -18.73 11.02 4.20
C ASN A 200 -19.52 11.70 3.08
N ARG A 201 -18.82 12.24 2.09
CA ARG A 201 -19.39 12.77 0.84
C ARG A 201 -19.03 11.78 -0.27
N MET A 202 -20.02 11.05 -0.79
CA MET A 202 -19.76 10.15 -1.91
C MET A 202 -19.63 10.99 -3.18
N GLY A 203 -18.51 10.87 -3.89
CA GLY A 203 -18.34 11.43 -5.22
C GLY A 203 -19.23 10.70 -6.23
N LEU A 204 -19.74 11.45 -7.22
CA LEU A 204 -20.31 10.88 -8.43
C LEU A 204 -19.18 10.31 -9.29
#